data_AF-A0A3B1DSB8-F1
#
_entry.id   AF-A0A3B1DSB8-F1
#
_cell.length_a   1.000
_cell.length_b   1.000
_cell.length_c   1.000
_cell.angle_alpha   90.00
_cell.angle_beta   90.00
_cell.angle_gamma   90.00
#
_symmetry.space_group_name_H-M   'P 1'
#
loop_
_entity.id
_entity.type
_entity.pdbx_description
1 polymer ?
#
loop_
_entity_poly.entity_id
_entity_poly.type
_entity_poly.pdbx_seq_one_letter_code
_entity_poly.pdbx_strand_id
1 'polypeptide(L)'
;DRGGPKEVVEEGRTGFVLPADEERAWAERIVELVADEDKRQRMGAAAHESVQKYSLANSFEHFWEVHTRAWEEHLAERGLRTNAGSGVAE
;
A
#
# COMPACT_ATOMS: atom_id res chain seq x y z
N ASP A 1 1.31 -15.65 -8.42
CA ASP A 1 -0.10 -15.38 -8.07
C ASP A 1 -0.43 -15.34 -6.57
N ARG A 2 0.45 -15.78 -5.66
CA ARG A 2 0.18 -15.80 -4.20
C ARG A 2 0.95 -14.71 -3.44
N GLY A 3 0.41 -14.29 -2.29
CA GLY A 3 1.04 -13.31 -1.39
C GLY A 3 0.95 -11.87 -1.89
N GLY A 4 1.96 -11.06 -1.56
CA GLY A 4 1.98 -9.60 -1.70
C GLY A 4 1.41 -9.02 -3.00
N PRO A 5 1.74 -9.52 -4.21
CA PRO A 5 1.16 -9.00 -5.45
C PRO A 5 -0.38 -9.05 -5.49
N LYS A 6 -0.99 -10.10 -4.92
CA LYS A 6 -2.45 -10.26 -4.86
C LYS A 6 -3.12 -9.31 -3.86
N GLU A 7 -2.36 -8.81 -2.90
CA GLU A 7 -2.86 -7.89 -1.86
C GLU A 7 -2.80 -6.42 -2.32
N VAL A 8 -1.89 -6.09 -3.25
CA VAL A 8 -1.66 -4.72 -3.70
C VAL A 8 -2.17 -4.42 -5.10
N VAL A 9 -2.36 -5.44 -5.94
CA VAL A 9 -2.90 -5.29 -7.29
C VAL A 9 -4.43 -5.36 -7.25
N GLU A 10 -5.06 -4.41 -7.93
CA GLU A 10 -6.48 -4.39 -8.21
C GLU A 10 -6.67 -4.85 -9.67
N GLU A 11 -7.17 -6.07 -9.82
CA GLU A 11 -7.25 -6.79 -11.10
C GLU A 11 -7.91 -5.93 -12.20
N GLY A 12 -7.19 -5.72 -13.30
CA GLY A 12 -7.63 -4.93 -14.45
C GLY A 12 -7.56 -3.41 -14.27
N ARG A 13 -7.42 -2.89 -13.04
CA ARG A 13 -7.27 -1.46 -12.77
C ARG A 13 -5.81 -1.04 -12.62
N THR A 14 -5.07 -1.70 -11.73
CA THR A 14 -3.66 -1.36 -11.45
C THR A 14 -2.67 -2.42 -11.96
N GLY A 15 -3.18 -3.55 -12.45
CA GLY A 15 -2.37 -4.64 -12.96
C GLY A 15 -3.18 -5.91 -13.16
N PHE A 16 -2.48 -7.01 -13.39
CA PHE A 16 -3.04 -8.35 -13.43
C PHE A 16 -2.19 -9.29 -12.57
N VAL A 17 -2.83 -10.20 -11.84
CA VAL A 17 -2.13 -11.27 -11.12
C VAL A 17 -2.48 -12.60 -11.77
N LEU A 18 -1.52 -13.16 -12.50
CA LEU A 18 -1.71 -14.39 -13.25
C LEU A 18 -1.09 -15.60 -12.54
N PRO A 19 -1.67 -16.81 -12.70
CA PRO A 19 -1.05 -18.06 -12.29
C PRO A 19 0.35 -18.21 -12.87
N ALA A 20 1.29 -18.74 -12.08
CA ALA A 20 2.69 -18.84 -12.49
C ALA A 20 2.91 -19.88 -13.59
N ASP A 21 2.05 -20.89 -13.66
CA ASP A 21 2.11 -22.05 -14.56
C ASP A 21 1.22 -21.90 -15.81
N GLU A 22 0.54 -20.78 -15.99
CA GLU A 22 -0.32 -20.52 -17.16
C GLU A 22 0.37 -19.62 -18.21
N GLU A 23 1.36 -20.17 -18.92
CA GLU A 23 2.15 -19.45 -19.94
C GLU A 23 1.28 -18.71 -20.98
N ARG A 24 0.17 -19.32 -21.39
CA ARG A 24 -0.76 -18.72 -22.35
C ARG A 24 -1.39 -17.43 -21.82
N ALA A 25 -1.79 -17.40 -20.55
CA ALA A 25 -2.39 -16.22 -19.93
C ALA A 25 -1.38 -15.07 -19.89
N TRP A 26 -0.11 -15.37 -19.62
CA TRP A 26 0.98 -14.38 -19.67
C TRP A 26 1.16 -13.80 -21.06
N ALA A 27 1.26 -14.66 -22.08
CA ALA A 27 1.43 -14.21 -23.46
C ALA A 27 0.26 -13.32 -23.90
N GLU A 28 -0.98 -13.71 -23.61
CA GLU A 28 -2.18 -12.95 -23.96
C GLU A 28 -2.18 -11.57 -23.29
N ARG A 29 -1.87 -11.46 -21.99
CA ARG A 29 -1.88 -10.17 -21.27
C ARG A 29 -0.73 -9.26 -21.64
N ILE A 30 0.45 -9.81 -21.91
CA ILE A 30 1.59 -9.02 -22.40
C ILE A 30 1.27 -8.45 -23.78
N VAL A 31 0.77 -9.28 -24.71
CA VAL A 31 0.41 -8.82 -26.06
C VAL A 31 -0.70 -7.78 -26.00
N GLU A 32 -1.72 -7.99 -25.16
CA GLU A 32 -2.80 -7.01 -24.95
C GLU A 32 -2.25 -5.63 -24.51
N LEU A 33 -1.39 -5.59 -23.49
CA LEU A 33 -0.86 -4.32 -22.98
C LEU A 33 0.14 -3.66 -23.93
N VAL A 34 0.87 -4.44 -24.75
CA VAL A 34 1.74 -3.90 -25.80
C VAL A 34 0.92 -3.32 -26.95
N ALA A 35 -0.19 -3.97 -27.32
CA ALA A 35 -1.05 -3.53 -28.42
C ALA A 35 -1.96 -2.34 -28.05
N ASP A 36 -2.34 -2.20 -26.78
CA ASP A 36 -3.20 -1.11 -26.29
C ASP A 36 -2.42 -0.14 -25.39
N GLU A 37 -1.82 0.88 -26.01
CA GLU A 37 -1.10 1.96 -25.32
C GLU A 37 -1.94 2.64 -24.26
N ASP A 38 -3.16 3.05 -24.62
CA ASP A 38 -4.02 3.84 -23.75
C ASP A 38 -4.40 3.06 -22.49
N LYS A 39 -4.72 1.76 -22.64
CA LYS A 39 -4.95 0.87 -21.50
C LYS A 39 -3.72 0.77 -20.62
N ARG A 40 -2.54 0.58 -21.21
CA ARG A 40 -1.29 0.46 -20.46
C ARG A 40 -0.98 1.74 -19.67
N GLN A 41 -1.16 2.91 -20.28
CA GLN A 41 -0.96 4.21 -19.62
C GLN A 41 -1.94 4.43 -18.46
N ARG A 42 -3.25 4.17 -18.69
CA ARG A 42 -4.26 4.29 -17.64
C ARG A 42 -3.97 3.35 -16.46
N MET A 43 -3.60 2.11 -16.76
CA MET A 43 -3.26 1.12 -15.72
C MET A 43 -2.02 1.54 -14.93
N GLY A 44 -0.97 2.03 -15.61
CA GLY A 44 0.23 2.54 -14.96
C GLY A 44 -0.04 3.75 -14.06
N ALA A 45 -0.84 4.72 -14.52
CA ALA A 45 -1.24 5.87 -13.72
C ALA A 45 -2.05 5.45 -12.48
N ALA A 46 -3.03 4.56 -12.67
CA ALA A 46 -3.85 4.02 -11.59
C ALA A 46 -3.03 3.24 -10.55
N ALA A 47 -2.02 2.47 -11.00
CA ALA A 47 -1.09 1.76 -10.13
C ALA A 47 -0.22 2.73 -9.33
N HIS A 48 0.32 3.76 -9.99
CA HIS A 48 1.12 4.79 -9.34
C HIS A 48 0.33 5.53 -8.27
N GLU A 49 -0.91 5.94 -8.56
CA GLU A 49 -1.80 6.57 -7.59
C GLU A 49 -2.10 5.63 -6.41
N SER A 50 -2.46 4.37 -6.68
CA SER A 50 -2.81 3.40 -5.64
C SER A 50 -1.67 3.15 -4.64
N VAL A 51 -0.42 3.14 -5.12
CA VAL A 51 0.73 2.87 -4.26
C VAL A 51 1.13 4.05 -3.37
N GLN A 52 0.68 5.28 -3.67
CA GLN A 52 1.06 6.49 -2.90
C GLN A 52 0.66 6.39 -1.42
N LYS A 53 -0.43 5.68 -1.10
CA LYS A 53 -0.86 5.47 0.28
C LYS A 53 0.15 4.69 1.12
N TYR A 54 1.00 3.87 0.48
CA TYR A 54 2.05 3.09 1.12
C TYR A 54 3.41 3.82 1.13
N SER A 55 3.42 5.15 1.00
CA SER A 55 4.64 5.92 1.14
C SER A 55 5.28 5.70 2.52
N LEU A 56 6.60 5.90 2.61
CA LEU A 56 7.32 5.78 3.88
C LEU A 56 6.77 6.77 4.91
N ALA A 57 6.44 7.99 4.49
CA ALA A 57 5.85 9.01 5.36
C ALA A 57 4.51 8.53 5.95
N ASN A 58 3.57 8.10 5.11
CA ASN A 58 2.27 7.60 5.59
C ASN A 58 2.42 6.38 6.49
N SER A 59 3.36 5.48 6.14
CA SER A 59 3.65 4.29 6.92
C SER A 59 4.20 4.63 8.30
N PHE A 60 5.10 5.62 8.36
CA PHE A 60 5.68 6.10 9.61
C PHE A 60 4.65 6.80 10.48
N GLU A 61 3.85 7.70 9.92
CA GLU A 61 2.78 8.39 10.65
C GLU A 61 1.79 7.41 11.26
N HIS A 62 1.34 6.42 10.47
CA HIS A 62 0.43 5.39 10.97
C HIS A 62 1.08 4.53 12.06
N PHE A 63 2.33 4.12 11.87
CA PHE A 63 3.09 3.37 12.88
C PHE A 63 3.17 4.18 14.19
N TRP A 64 3.56 5.44 14.11
CA TRP A 64 3.72 6.31 15.28
C TRP A 64 2.41 6.55 16.02
N GLU A 65 1.32 6.84 15.30
CA GLU A 65 -0.02 7.04 15.84
C GLU A 65 -0.47 5.82 16.66
N VAL A 66 -0.36 4.62 16.07
CA VAL A 66 -0.80 3.38 16.71
C VAL A 66 0.01 3.11 17.98
N HIS A 67 1.32 3.34 17.97
CA HIS A 67 2.16 3.11 19.14
C HIS A 67 1.94 4.15 20.23
N THR A 68 1.76 5.42 19.85
CA THR A 68 1.47 6.49 20.81
C THR A 68 0.12 6.25 21.49
N ARG A 69 -0.91 5.87 20.73
CA ARG A 69 -2.21 5.50 21.29
C ARG A 69 -2.11 4.32 22.26
N ALA A 70 -1.44 3.24 21.86
CA ALA A 70 -1.26 2.08 22.73
C ALA A 70 -0.49 2.42 24.01
N TRP A 71 0.49 3.32 23.93
CA TRP A 71 1.22 3.83 25.09
C TRP A 71 0.34 4.66 26.03
N GLU A 72 -0.48 5.56 25.49
CA GLU A 72 -1.41 6.38 26.27
C GLU A 72 -2.47 5.54 26.97
N GLU A 73 -3.06 4.58 26.27
CA GLU A 73 -3.99 3.60 26.84
C GLU A 73 -3.34 2.83 28.00
N HIS A 74 -2.12 2.33 27.81
CA HIS A 74 -1.38 1.63 28.85
C HIS A 74 -1.07 2.51 30.09
N LEU A 75 -0.74 3.78 29.89
CA LEU A 75 -0.51 4.70 31.01
C LEU A 75 -1.80 5.03 31.76
N ALA A 76 -2.91 5.23 31.04
CA ALA A 76 -4.21 5.50 31.63
C ALA A 76 -4.69 4.34 32.52
N GLU A 77 -4.48 3.08 32.08
CA GLU A 77 -4.76 1.89 32.89
C GLU A 77 -3.97 1.86 34.21
N ARG A 78 -2.80 2.51 34.25
CA ARG A 78 -1.93 2.60 35.44
C ARG A 78 -2.16 3.88 36.25
N GLY A 79 -3.18 4.67 35.92
CA GLY A 79 -3.50 5.93 36.58
C GLY A 79 -2.48 7.05 36.31
N LEU A 80 -1.64 6.89 35.29
CA LEU A 80 -0.64 7.86 34.87
C LEU A 80 -1.16 8.64 33.65
N ARG A 81 -0.69 9.87 33.46
CA ARG A 81 -1.01 10.69 32.28
C ARG A 81 0.27 11.03 31.53
N THR A 82 0.18 11.10 30.20
CA THR A 82 1.26 11.64 29.37
C THR A 82 1.33 13.16 29.55
N ASN A 83 2.53 13.68 29.89
CA ASN A 83 2.83 15.11 29.76
C ASN A 83 3.31 15.39 28.32
N ALA A 84 2.52 15.03 27.30
CA ALA A 84 2.89 15.28 25.91
C ALA A 84 2.56 16.75 25.55
N GLY A 85 3.35 17.67 26.12
CA GLY A 85 3.26 19.11 25.86
C GLY A 85 4.63 19.81 25.82
N SER A 86 5.75 19.08 25.87
CA SER A 86 7.08 19.66 25.82
C SER A 86 8.02 18.82 24.97
N GLY A 87 8.15 19.17 23.68
CA GLY A 87 9.25 18.68 22.86
C GLY A 87 8.89 18.30 21.42
N VAL A 88 8.55 19.30 20.61
CA VAL A 88 9.14 19.38 19.27
C VAL A 88 9.73 20.79 19.18
N ALA A 89 11.03 20.90 19.44
CA ALA A 89 11.80 22.08 19.09
C ALA A 89 12.24 21.91 17.63
N GLU A 90 12.18 23.02 16.89
CA GLU A 90 12.64 23.22 15.50
C GLU A 90 13.90 22.46 15.09
#